data_AF-A0A939WYF8-F1
#
_entry.id   AF-A0A939WYF8-F1
#
_cell.length_a   1.000
_cell.length_b   1.000
_cell.length_c   1.000
_cell.angle_alpha   90.00
_cell.angle_beta   90.00
_cell.angle_gamma   90.00
#
_symmetry.space_group_name_H-M   'P 1'
#
loop_
_entity.id
_entity.type
_entity.pdbx_description
1 polymer ?
#
loop_
_entity_poly.entity_id
_entity_poly.type
_entity_poly.pdbx_seq_one_letter_code
_entity_poly.pdbx_strand_id
1 'polypeptide(L)'
;MKRFSLLMLCAALFFFAGCGDGGSDYDKYGDTGDSTPDKDSADTVPDKDSSDTADDPADSDTNVQPDEDGEEDDEEKDDSDADTAPVPENFWATCEGIIACSRGCTEGDSECVGECYGNGDADGQLNYRRWRECFDNECAEEKTAECSAEKCAEWDELCNVAEAFEYKVSFPAPYGHVEFAGEFSFILNNVFPSSESDVVMSSFAKGNIASMQLGGTGIIVSFVRTGKDERDGEVVDVYQAPYDVSANKPGNPVVILRIKKDAAVVGSHTAGVADESEARFIVGDMDEQYKISCYHAFGIGSFKIDKAEIKNGSEGRLKLSGGTAELFSPQNIPELGGDARETLGVEACSLIQ
;
A
#
# COMPACT_ATOMS: atom_id res chain seq x y z
N MET A 1 4.44 -64.49 9.78
CA MET A 1 5.56 -64.99 8.97
C MET A 1 6.07 -63.85 8.09
N LYS A 2 7.39 -63.65 8.14
CA LYS A 2 8.30 -63.06 7.14
C LYS A 2 7.98 -61.71 6.45
N ARG A 3 8.84 -60.75 6.82
CA ARG A 3 9.28 -59.55 6.11
C ARG A 3 9.89 -59.86 4.72
N PHE A 4 9.82 -58.89 3.82
CA PHE A 4 10.78 -58.50 2.76
C PHE A 4 10.40 -57.04 2.41
N SER A 5 11.13 -55.94 2.63
CA SER A 5 12.53 -55.53 2.35
C SER A 5 12.95 -55.65 0.88
N LEU A 6 13.01 -54.51 0.19
CA LEU A 6 13.96 -54.20 -0.90
C LEU A 6 13.97 -52.66 -1.08
N LEU A 7 14.96 -51.97 -0.52
CA LEU A 7 16.22 -51.50 -1.12
C LEU A 7 16.13 -50.04 -1.58
N MET A 8 16.83 -49.16 -0.86
CA MET A 8 17.49 -48.02 -1.47
C MET A 8 18.92 -47.99 -0.91
N LEU A 9 19.89 -48.13 -1.80
CA LEU A 9 21.31 -48.29 -1.52
C LEU A 9 22.08 -47.17 -2.22
N CYS A 10 22.95 -46.52 -1.44
CA CYS A 10 24.17 -45.80 -1.81
C CYS A 10 24.09 -44.60 -2.78
N ALA A 11 24.56 -43.43 -2.34
CA ALA A 11 25.99 -43.13 -2.40
C ALA A 11 26.33 -41.85 -1.59
N ALA A 12 27.29 -41.99 -0.69
CA ALA A 12 28.00 -40.89 -0.05
C ALA A 12 29.41 -40.82 -0.66
N LEU A 13 29.90 -39.60 -0.95
CA LEU A 13 31.27 -39.10 -0.85
C LEU A 13 31.46 -37.92 -1.82
N PHE A 14 31.77 -36.72 -1.32
CA PHE A 14 33.08 -36.07 -1.49
C PHE A 14 33.18 -34.82 -0.60
N PHE A 15 34.30 -34.75 0.12
CA PHE A 15 34.80 -33.61 0.90
C PHE A 15 35.30 -32.49 -0.03
N PHE A 16 35.14 -31.22 0.36
CA PHE A 16 36.25 -30.26 0.45
C PHE A 16 35.96 -29.21 1.54
N ALA A 17 37.01 -28.93 2.30
CA ALA A 17 37.09 -27.91 3.34
C ALA A 17 37.17 -26.50 2.74
N GLY A 18 36.74 -25.51 3.54
CA GLY A 18 37.02 -24.10 3.31
C GLY A 18 36.60 -23.25 4.50
N CYS A 19 37.53 -23.01 5.44
CA CYS A 19 37.44 -21.89 6.37
C CYS A 19 37.56 -20.58 5.57
N GLY A 20 36.71 -19.60 5.87
CA GLY A 20 36.87 -18.20 5.46
C GLY A 20 36.66 -17.31 6.68
N ASP A 21 37.77 -16.85 7.23
CA ASP A 21 37.86 -15.76 8.21
C ASP A 21 37.58 -14.42 7.52
N GLY A 22 37.28 -13.39 8.32
CA GLY A 22 36.63 -12.16 7.89
C GLY A 22 37.36 -11.24 6.91
N GLY A 23 36.63 -10.20 6.51
CA GLY A 23 37.13 -9.12 5.67
C GLY A 23 35.97 -8.25 5.20
N SER A 24 35.83 -7.09 5.83
CA SER A 24 35.09 -5.93 5.34
C SER A 24 35.58 -5.54 3.95
N ASP A 25 34.69 -5.22 3.02
CA ASP A 25 34.94 -4.22 1.99
C ASP A 25 33.61 -3.68 1.44
N TYR A 26 33.40 -2.38 1.68
CA TYR A 26 32.44 -1.55 0.97
C TYR A 26 33.04 -1.23 -0.39
N ASP A 27 32.46 -1.76 -1.47
CA ASP A 27 32.81 -1.36 -2.82
C ASP A 27 31.60 -0.74 -3.54
N LYS A 28 31.70 0.60 -3.67
CA LYS A 28 31.58 1.38 -4.89
C LYS A 28 30.51 0.93 -5.91
N TYR A 29 29.41 1.66 -5.95
CA TYR A 29 28.62 1.76 -7.18
C TYR A 29 29.38 2.59 -8.21
N GLY A 30 29.76 1.90 -9.28
CA GLY A 30 30.42 2.43 -10.45
C GLY A 30 29.45 3.13 -11.39
N ASP A 31 29.96 4.24 -11.91
CA ASP A 31 29.74 4.75 -13.25
C ASP A 31 29.52 3.64 -14.30
N THR A 32 28.37 3.69 -14.97
CA THR A 32 28.22 3.18 -16.34
C THR A 32 27.55 4.28 -17.16
N GLY A 33 28.38 4.98 -17.92
CA GLY A 33 27.96 6.05 -18.78
C GLY A 33 27.10 5.63 -19.97
N ASP A 34 26.56 6.70 -20.56
CA ASP A 34 26.46 6.98 -21.98
C ASP A 34 25.73 5.96 -22.87
N SER A 35 24.50 6.29 -23.20
CA SER A 35 23.88 5.90 -24.46
C SER A 35 23.14 7.11 -25.04
N THR A 36 23.79 7.79 -25.96
CA THR A 36 23.15 8.72 -26.91
C THR A 36 21.94 8.08 -27.60
N PRO A 37 20.97 8.91 -27.99
CA PRO A 37 20.41 8.75 -29.32
C PRO A 37 20.36 10.09 -30.06
N ASP A 38 21.21 10.22 -31.09
CA ASP A 38 20.91 11.05 -32.25
C ASP A 38 19.79 10.37 -33.05
N LYS A 39 18.66 11.06 -33.23
CA LYS A 39 17.85 11.07 -34.46
C LYS A 39 16.70 12.07 -34.36
N ASP A 40 16.90 13.19 -35.04
CA ASP A 40 15.93 13.88 -35.90
C ASP A 40 14.43 13.61 -35.67
N SER A 41 13.74 14.61 -35.16
CA SER A 41 12.51 15.09 -35.81
C SER A 41 12.37 16.59 -35.59
N ALA A 42 12.50 17.30 -36.71
CA ALA A 42 12.23 18.71 -36.84
C ALA A 42 10.73 19.02 -36.76
N ASP A 43 10.46 20.22 -36.24
CA ASP A 43 9.39 21.16 -36.60
C ASP A 43 7.92 20.67 -36.66
N THR A 44 7.07 21.22 -35.78
CA THR A 44 6.33 22.46 -36.11
C THR A 44 5.50 22.96 -34.93
N VAL A 45 5.83 24.16 -34.47
CA VAL A 45 4.91 25.06 -33.75
C VAL A 45 3.91 25.63 -34.76
N PRO A 46 2.68 25.90 -34.36
CA PRO A 46 2.13 27.21 -34.70
C PRO A 46 1.57 27.95 -33.48
N ASP A 47 2.00 29.20 -33.40
CA ASP A 47 1.42 30.29 -32.64
C ASP A 47 -0.05 30.58 -33.03
N LYS A 48 -0.75 31.11 -32.03
CA LYS A 48 -1.74 32.21 -32.08
C LYS A 48 -3.24 31.97 -32.26
N ASP A 49 -3.93 32.44 -31.21
CA ASP A 49 -5.08 33.36 -31.17
C ASP A 49 -6.36 33.01 -31.97
N SER A 50 -7.49 32.89 -31.26
CA SER A 50 -8.47 33.99 -31.22
C SER A 50 -9.66 33.73 -30.27
N SER A 51 -9.91 34.76 -29.44
CA SER A 51 -11.21 35.44 -29.23
C SER A 51 -12.38 34.78 -28.50
N ASP A 52 -12.72 35.45 -27.40
CA ASP A 52 -14.04 36.01 -27.07
C ASP A 52 -15.18 35.11 -26.58
N THR A 53 -15.51 35.30 -25.31
CA THR A 53 -16.83 35.68 -24.75
C THR A 53 -16.67 35.76 -23.22
N ALA A 54 -17.27 36.63 -22.42
CA ALA A 54 -17.99 37.88 -22.55
C ALA A 54 -18.05 38.49 -21.12
N ASP A 55 -18.07 39.82 -21.02
CA ASP A 55 -18.26 40.60 -19.79
C ASP A 55 -19.62 40.30 -19.09
N ASP A 56 -19.56 40.07 -17.77
CA ASP A 56 -20.18 40.81 -16.62
C ASP A 56 -21.66 41.28 -16.68
N PRO A 57 -22.38 41.64 -15.57
CA PRO A 57 -21.89 41.87 -14.19
C PRO A 57 -22.82 41.52 -12.99
N ALA A 58 -22.25 41.76 -11.79
CA ALA A 58 -22.81 42.50 -10.63
C ALA A 58 -23.46 41.80 -9.42
N ASP A 59 -22.90 42.21 -8.28
CA ASP A 59 -23.51 42.63 -7.00
C ASP A 59 -24.14 41.60 -6.05
N SER A 60 -23.53 41.44 -4.86
CA SER A 60 -23.89 42.34 -3.75
C SER A 60 -22.95 42.20 -2.55
N ASP A 61 -22.41 43.36 -2.16
CA ASP A 61 -21.83 43.65 -0.85
C ASP A 61 -22.75 43.27 0.31
N THR A 62 -22.18 42.78 1.41
CA THR A 62 -22.51 43.31 2.74
C THR A 62 -21.29 43.26 3.66
N ASN A 63 -20.76 44.46 3.91
CA ASN A 63 -19.97 44.83 5.08
C ASN A 63 -20.75 44.55 6.37
N VAL A 64 -20.19 43.77 7.30
CA VAL A 64 -20.34 44.01 8.76
C VAL A 64 -19.10 43.51 9.50
N GLN A 65 -18.38 44.44 10.13
CA GLN A 65 -17.57 44.27 11.33
C GLN A 65 -17.64 45.62 12.09
N PRO A 66 -17.30 45.71 13.38
CA PRO A 66 -17.12 44.67 14.41
C PRO A 66 -17.96 44.97 15.68
N ASP A 67 -17.99 44.06 16.65
CA ASP A 67 -18.09 44.41 18.08
C ASP A 67 -17.39 43.30 18.90
N GLU A 68 -16.37 43.70 19.65
CA GLU A 68 -15.79 43.00 20.81
C GLU A 68 -16.89 42.98 21.91
N ASP A 69 -17.05 41.91 22.71
CA ASP A 69 -16.50 41.74 24.06
C ASP A 69 -16.95 40.31 24.48
N GLY A 70 -16.07 39.36 24.82
CA GLY A 70 -15.58 39.17 26.18
C GLY A 70 -16.50 38.26 27.02
N GLU A 71 -16.16 36.97 27.15
CA GLU A 71 -15.87 36.32 28.44
C GLU A 71 -15.64 34.80 28.27
N GLU A 72 -14.69 34.34 29.08
CA GLU A 72 -14.04 33.04 29.12
C GLU A 72 -14.97 31.98 29.72
N ASP A 73 -15.17 30.88 29.01
CA ASP A 73 -15.54 29.60 29.63
C ASP A 73 -14.54 28.55 29.11
N ASP A 74 -13.54 28.29 29.96
CA ASP A 74 -12.60 27.17 29.88
C ASP A 74 -13.39 25.86 30.05
N GLU A 75 -13.92 25.34 28.95
CA GLU A 75 -14.09 23.89 28.83
C GLU A 75 -12.84 23.35 28.15
N GLU A 76 -12.00 22.67 28.95
CA GLU A 76 -10.90 21.81 28.50
C GLU A 76 -11.44 20.88 27.40
N LYS A 77 -11.24 21.28 26.14
CA LYS A 77 -11.29 20.39 25.00
C LYS A 77 -10.01 19.58 25.02
N ASP A 78 -10.18 18.28 25.12
CA ASP A 78 -9.15 17.30 24.79
C ASP A 78 -8.72 17.55 23.34
N ASP A 79 -7.54 18.15 23.14
CA ASP A 79 -6.90 18.37 21.83
C ASP A 79 -6.40 17.04 21.24
N SER A 80 -7.31 16.09 21.00
CA SER A 80 -7.02 14.85 20.28
C SER A 80 -7.32 14.93 18.78
N ASP A 81 -7.77 16.08 18.28
CA ASP A 81 -7.86 16.30 16.84
C ASP A 81 -6.43 16.58 16.34
N ALA A 82 -5.79 15.49 15.89
CA ALA A 82 -4.63 15.58 15.04
C ALA A 82 -5.02 16.35 13.77
N ASP A 83 -4.85 17.68 13.81
CA ASP A 83 -4.82 18.57 12.65
C ASP A 83 -3.63 18.17 11.76
N THR A 84 -3.73 17.00 11.14
CA THR A 84 -2.91 16.69 9.98
C THR A 84 -3.62 17.37 8.82
N ALA A 85 -3.15 18.56 8.46
CA ALA A 85 -3.61 19.23 7.27
C ALA A 85 -3.60 18.23 6.10
N PRO A 86 -4.63 18.23 5.22
CA PRO A 86 -4.65 17.34 4.07
C PRO A 86 -3.38 17.57 3.24
N VAL A 87 -2.69 16.48 2.95
CA VAL A 87 -1.47 16.49 2.17
C VAL A 87 -1.75 17.15 0.81
N PRO A 88 -0.99 18.19 0.38
CA PRO A 88 -1.24 18.89 -0.87
C PRO A 88 -1.29 17.95 -2.09
N GLU A 89 -2.09 18.30 -3.10
CA GLU A 89 -2.10 17.56 -4.38
C GLU A 89 -0.66 17.51 -4.95
N ASN A 90 -0.17 16.30 -5.24
CA ASN A 90 1.20 16.00 -5.70
C ASN A 90 2.34 16.14 -4.67
N PHE A 91 2.05 16.31 -3.38
CA PHE A 91 3.10 16.32 -2.32
C PHE A 91 4.09 15.17 -2.47
N TRP A 92 3.60 13.94 -2.69
CA TRP A 92 4.42 12.73 -2.83
C TRP A 92 5.34 12.73 -4.05
N ALA A 93 5.07 13.59 -5.05
CA ALA A 93 5.95 13.78 -6.20
C ALA A 93 7.13 14.71 -5.89
N THR A 94 7.03 15.54 -4.85
CA THR A 94 8.04 16.53 -4.48
C THR A 94 9.18 15.90 -3.66
N CYS A 95 10.32 16.60 -3.56
CA CYS A 95 11.40 16.15 -2.68
C CYS A 95 10.95 16.03 -1.21
N GLU A 96 10.15 16.99 -0.74
CA GLU A 96 9.54 17.01 0.60
C GLU A 96 8.75 15.73 0.85
N GLY A 97 7.89 15.34 -0.10
CA GLY A 97 7.10 14.11 -0.02
C GLY A 97 7.93 12.84 -0.08
N ILE A 98 9.02 12.81 -0.86
CA ILE A 98 9.95 11.67 -0.87
C ILE A 98 10.64 11.51 0.50
N ILE A 99 11.04 12.62 1.15
CA ILE A 99 11.65 12.61 2.49
C ILE A 99 10.64 12.16 3.53
N ALA A 100 9.45 12.76 3.55
CA ALA A 100 8.37 12.39 4.47
C ALA A 100 8.00 10.90 4.34
N CYS A 101 7.91 10.41 3.09
CA CYS A 101 7.66 9.00 2.82
C CYS A 101 8.79 8.10 3.36
N SER A 102 10.04 8.43 3.04
CA SER A 102 11.20 7.63 3.41
C SER A 102 11.43 7.52 4.92
N ARG A 103 10.90 8.46 5.71
CA ARG A 103 10.93 8.40 7.18
C ARG A 103 9.99 7.37 7.78
N GLY A 104 8.95 6.97 7.04
CA GLY A 104 8.09 5.85 7.41
C GLY A 104 8.74 4.48 7.22
N CYS A 105 9.83 4.42 6.47
CA CYS A 105 10.56 3.19 6.24
C CYS A 105 11.35 2.77 7.48
N THR A 106 11.39 1.46 7.73
CA THR A 106 12.25 0.88 8.76
C THR A 106 13.73 1.17 8.44
N GLU A 107 14.57 1.33 9.45
CA GLU A 107 16.00 1.54 9.24
C GLU A 107 16.61 0.39 8.40
N GLY A 108 17.29 0.75 7.31
CA GLY A 108 17.89 -0.22 6.38
C GLY A 108 16.95 -0.76 5.30
N ASP A 109 15.69 -0.31 5.26
CA ASP A 109 14.71 -0.70 4.25
C ASP A 109 14.92 0.08 2.94
N SER A 110 15.93 -0.35 2.16
CA SER A 110 16.32 0.33 0.92
C SER A 110 15.28 0.28 -0.19
N GLU A 111 14.43 -0.75 -0.20
CA GLU A 111 13.40 -0.90 -1.21
C GLU A 111 12.19 0.01 -0.86
N CYS A 112 11.86 0.23 0.43
CA CYS A 112 10.84 1.18 0.83
C CYS A 112 11.26 2.62 0.46
N VAL A 113 12.52 2.97 0.74
CA VAL A 113 13.10 4.25 0.31
C VAL A 113 13.11 4.37 -1.21
N GLY A 114 13.36 3.26 -1.93
CA GLY A 114 13.30 3.19 -3.38
C GLY A 114 11.91 3.44 -3.95
N GLU A 115 10.86 2.91 -3.32
CA GLU A 115 9.47 3.17 -3.68
C GLU A 115 9.07 4.63 -3.44
N CYS A 116 9.41 5.17 -2.26
CA CYS A 116 9.19 6.58 -1.95
C CYS A 116 9.84 7.49 -2.99
N TYR A 117 11.08 7.19 -3.38
CA TYR A 117 11.78 7.90 -4.45
C TYR A 117 11.10 7.74 -5.82
N GLY A 118 10.64 6.53 -6.16
CA GLY A 118 9.98 6.24 -7.43
C GLY A 118 8.65 6.95 -7.64
N ASN A 119 7.97 7.35 -6.57
CA ASN A 119 6.76 8.19 -6.62
C ASN A 119 7.06 9.66 -6.92
N GLY A 120 8.31 10.09 -6.75
CA GLY A 120 8.78 11.43 -7.06
C GLY A 120 8.68 11.76 -8.55
N ASP A 121 8.39 13.02 -8.89
CA ASP A 121 8.63 13.52 -10.24
C ASP A 121 10.13 13.75 -10.50
N ALA A 122 10.49 14.18 -11.71
CA ALA A 122 11.89 14.37 -12.08
C ALA A 122 12.63 15.39 -11.21
N ASP A 123 11.96 16.48 -10.82
CA ASP A 123 12.55 17.57 -10.04
C ASP A 123 12.64 17.17 -8.56
N GLY A 124 11.59 16.56 -8.00
CA GLY A 124 11.58 15.99 -6.66
C GLY A 124 12.66 14.93 -6.49
N GLN A 125 12.78 14.00 -7.44
CA GLN A 125 13.84 13.00 -7.46
C GLN A 125 15.25 13.60 -7.55
N LEU A 126 15.44 14.62 -8.38
CA LEU A 126 16.73 15.30 -8.52
C LEU A 126 17.13 15.98 -7.20
N ASN A 127 16.22 16.77 -6.63
CA ASN A 127 16.46 17.51 -5.40
C ASN A 127 16.68 16.55 -4.22
N TYR A 128 15.89 15.48 -4.12
CA TYR A 128 16.08 14.45 -3.08
C TYR A 128 17.45 13.80 -3.16
N ARG A 129 17.91 13.44 -4.37
CA ARG A 129 19.22 12.83 -4.55
C ARG A 129 20.35 13.78 -4.11
N ARG A 130 20.23 15.06 -4.45
CA ARG A 130 21.22 16.09 -4.08
C ARG A 130 21.24 16.37 -2.59
N TRP A 131 20.05 16.50 -1.98
CA TRP A 131 19.90 16.58 -0.54
C TRP A 131 20.51 15.36 0.14
N ARG A 132 20.16 14.14 -0.30
CA ARG A 132 20.63 12.89 0.28
C ARG A 132 22.14 12.72 0.17
N GLU A 133 22.73 13.05 -0.98
CA GLU A 133 24.17 13.05 -1.20
C GLU A 133 24.88 14.03 -0.24
N CYS A 134 24.33 15.22 -0.06
CA CYS A 134 24.88 16.17 0.92
C CYS A 134 24.73 15.64 2.36
N PHE A 135 23.53 15.17 2.72
CA PHE A 135 23.20 14.69 4.06
C PHE A 135 24.06 13.49 4.47
N ASP A 136 24.25 12.52 3.58
CA ASP A 136 25.06 11.33 3.88
C ASP A 136 26.57 11.66 3.98
N ASN A 137 27.05 12.70 3.30
CA ASN A 137 28.47 13.09 3.34
C ASN A 137 28.80 14.08 4.46
N GLU A 138 28.02 15.15 4.58
CA GLU A 138 28.29 16.27 5.49
C GLU A 138 27.72 16.04 6.89
N CYS A 139 26.67 15.21 7.00
CA CYS A 139 26.00 14.85 8.25
C CYS A 139 26.24 13.39 8.68
N ALA A 140 27.33 12.79 8.21
CA ALA A 140 27.66 11.39 8.48
C ALA A 140 27.79 11.06 9.98
N GLU A 141 28.28 12.01 10.78
CA GLU A 141 28.45 11.85 12.23
C GLU A 141 27.15 12.09 13.02
N GLU A 142 26.29 12.99 12.53
CA GLU A 142 25.01 13.39 13.15
C GLU A 142 23.94 13.59 12.08
N LYS A 143 23.18 12.54 11.78
CA LYS A 143 22.10 12.55 10.78
C LYS A 143 20.82 13.19 11.33
N THR A 144 20.87 14.48 11.62
CA THR A 144 19.74 15.25 12.17
C THR A 144 19.28 16.36 11.23
N ALA A 145 18.03 16.82 11.38
CA ALA A 145 17.50 17.93 10.61
C ALA A 145 18.34 19.21 10.82
N GLU A 146 18.87 19.42 12.03
CA GLU A 146 19.76 20.56 12.32
C GLU A 146 21.04 20.51 11.50
N CYS A 147 21.66 19.33 11.35
CA CYS A 147 22.84 19.19 10.50
C CYS A 147 22.50 19.44 9.02
N SER A 148 21.36 18.92 8.55
CA SER A 148 20.87 19.18 7.18
C SER A 148 20.72 20.68 6.92
N ALA A 149 20.08 21.41 7.83
CA ALA A 149 19.88 22.85 7.72
C ALA A 149 21.21 23.63 7.73
N GLU A 150 22.20 23.20 8.52
CA GLU A 150 23.50 23.89 8.61
C GLU A 150 24.40 23.61 7.40
N LYS A 151 24.49 22.35 6.97
CA LYS A 151 25.51 21.91 6.00
C LYS A 151 24.95 21.67 4.59
N CYS A 152 23.65 21.48 4.46
CA CYS A 152 22.96 21.19 3.21
C CYS A 152 21.91 22.23 2.84
N ALA A 153 22.02 23.46 3.38
CA ALA A 153 21.03 24.54 3.31
C ALA A 153 20.36 24.74 1.93
N GLU A 154 21.13 24.73 0.83
CA GLU A 154 20.59 24.87 -0.53
C GLU A 154 19.57 23.78 -0.85
N TRP A 155 19.91 22.53 -0.54
CA TRP A 155 19.04 21.38 -0.79
C TRP A 155 17.97 21.23 0.28
N ASP A 156 18.27 21.67 1.50
CA ASP A 156 17.32 21.71 2.61
C ASP A 156 16.11 22.59 2.28
N GLU A 157 16.36 23.80 1.75
CA GLU A 157 15.32 24.73 1.30
C GLU A 157 14.55 24.18 0.09
N LEU A 158 15.24 23.65 -0.92
CA LEU A 158 14.60 23.08 -2.12
C LEU A 158 13.76 21.83 -1.83
N CYS A 159 14.08 21.11 -0.76
CA CYS A 159 13.36 19.93 -0.31
C CYS A 159 12.40 20.20 0.84
N ASN A 160 12.35 21.42 1.34
CA ASN A 160 11.55 21.82 2.49
C ASN A 160 11.68 20.83 3.66
N VAL A 161 12.92 20.50 4.02
CA VAL A 161 13.24 19.39 4.93
C VAL A 161 12.63 19.62 6.31
N ALA A 162 12.64 20.84 6.82
CA ALA A 162 12.03 21.16 8.11
C ALA A 162 10.55 20.72 8.16
N GLU A 163 9.75 21.07 7.16
CA GLU A 163 8.34 20.68 7.07
C GLU A 163 8.20 19.17 6.77
N ALA A 164 9.05 18.60 5.91
CA ALA A 164 9.10 17.15 5.66
C ALA A 164 9.27 16.34 6.96
N PHE A 165 9.95 16.91 7.95
CA PHE A 165 10.17 16.29 9.25
C PHE A 165 8.97 16.43 10.21
N GLU A 166 8.04 17.34 9.94
CA GLU A 166 6.83 17.56 10.74
C GLU A 166 5.66 16.67 10.30
N TYR A 167 5.64 16.18 9.05
CA TYR A 167 4.60 15.24 8.61
C TYR A 167 4.67 13.94 9.41
N LYS A 168 3.51 13.57 9.97
CA LYS A 168 3.27 12.26 10.59
C LYS A 168 2.87 11.17 9.57
N VAL A 169 2.67 11.56 8.32
CA VAL A 169 2.16 10.70 7.25
C VAL A 169 3.32 10.11 6.47
N SER A 170 3.30 8.78 6.29
CA SER A 170 4.45 8.03 5.77
C SER A 170 4.31 7.53 4.33
N PHE A 171 3.13 7.59 3.73
CA PHE A 171 2.89 6.98 2.42
C PHE A 171 1.94 7.78 1.55
N PRO A 172 2.04 7.67 0.21
CA PRO A 172 1.05 8.24 -0.70
C PRO A 172 -0.38 7.79 -0.40
N ALA A 173 -1.34 8.62 -0.78
CA ALA A 173 -2.75 8.26 -0.76
C ALA A 173 -3.42 8.67 -2.08
N PRO A 174 -4.01 7.70 -2.82
CA PRO A 174 -3.79 6.27 -2.67
C PRO A 174 -2.37 5.89 -3.07
N TYR A 175 -1.87 4.77 -2.57
CA TYR A 175 -0.55 4.23 -2.97
C TYR A 175 -0.66 2.89 -3.70
N GLY A 176 -1.88 2.48 -4.03
CA GLY A 176 -2.13 1.32 -4.85
C GLY A 176 -3.52 1.34 -5.46
N HIS A 177 -3.75 0.41 -6.38
CA HIS A 177 -5.06 0.19 -6.97
C HIS A 177 -5.27 -1.30 -7.23
N VAL A 178 -6.53 -1.72 -7.25
CA VAL A 178 -6.91 -3.10 -7.52
C VAL A 178 -8.18 -3.17 -8.36
N GLU A 179 -8.26 -4.16 -9.24
CA GLU A 179 -9.45 -4.54 -9.98
C GLU A 179 -9.99 -5.88 -9.47
N PHE A 180 -11.33 -6.00 -9.42
CA PHE A 180 -12.01 -7.21 -8.97
C PHE A 180 -12.59 -8.03 -10.11
N ALA A 181 -12.22 -9.31 -10.17
CA ALA A 181 -12.83 -10.29 -11.05
C ALA A 181 -12.60 -11.72 -10.54
N GLY A 182 -13.65 -12.46 -10.23
CA GLY A 182 -13.52 -13.85 -9.78
C GLY A 182 -14.81 -14.64 -9.89
N GLU A 183 -14.71 -15.93 -10.16
CA GLU A 183 -15.85 -16.85 -10.19
C GLU A 183 -15.57 -18.07 -9.33
N PHE A 184 -16.43 -18.29 -8.35
CA PHE A 184 -16.28 -19.30 -7.32
C PHE A 184 -17.50 -20.22 -7.32
N SER A 185 -17.22 -21.52 -7.42
CA SER A 185 -18.22 -22.57 -7.49
C SER A 185 -18.32 -23.39 -6.20
N PHE A 186 -17.62 -22.99 -5.14
CA PHE A 186 -17.60 -23.68 -3.88
C PHE A 186 -17.40 -22.66 -2.76
N ILE A 187 -18.13 -22.82 -1.66
CA ILE A 187 -17.97 -21.96 -0.48
C ILE A 187 -17.66 -22.84 0.73
N LEU A 188 -16.54 -22.57 1.37
CA LEU A 188 -16.07 -23.26 2.56
C LEU A 188 -16.82 -22.78 3.81
N ASN A 189 -16.92 -23.65 4.82
CA ASN A 189 -17.56 -23.32 6.10
C ASN A 189 -16.50 -23.07 7.18
N ASN A 190 -16.06 -21.83 7.36
CA ASN A 190 -15.10 -21.41 8.38
C ASN A 190 -13.83 -22.29 8.46
N VAL A 191 -13.35 -22.74 7.30
CA VAL A 191 -12.14 -23.56 7.17
C VAL A 191 -11.32 -23.07 5.99
N PHE A 192 -10.03 -23.37 6.01
CA PHE A 192 -9.16 -23.23 4.84
C PHE A 192 -9.32 -24.45 3.92
N PRO A 193 -9.00 -24.30 2.63
CA PRO A 193 -8.99 -25.40 1.67
C PRO A 193 -8.20 -26.61 2.13
N SER A 194 -8.73 -27.81 1.86
CA SER A 194 -8.03 -29.08 2.13
C SER A 194 -7.86 -29.93 0.87
N SER A 195 -8.45 -29.52 -0.25
CA SER A 195 -8.43 -30.19 -1.53
C SER A 195 -8.41 -29.19 -2.69
N GLU A 196 -7.96 -29.62 -3.87
CA GLU A 196 -7.93 -28.77 -5.07
C GLU A 196 -9.32 -28.29 -5.51
N SER A 197 -10.38 -29.03 -5.18
CA SER A 197 -11.76 -28.62 -5.49
C SER A 197 -12.27 -27.44 -4.66
N ASP A 198 -11.57 -27.11 -3.58
CA ASP A 198 -11.93 -26.02 -2.66
C ASP A 198 -11.38 -24.67 -3.10
N VAL A 199 -10.53 -24.64 -4.13
CA VAL A 199 -9.73 -23.48 -4.56
C VAL A 199 -9.86 -23.21 -6.05
N VAL A 200 -9.66 -21.95 -6.41
CA VAL A 200 -9.47 -21.49 -7.78
C VAL A 200 -8.02 -21.05 -7.92
N MET A 201 -7.32 -21.58 -8.93
CA MET A 201 -5.92 -21.25 -9.23
C MET A 201 -5.82 -19.96 -10.06
N SER A 202 -6.40 -18.87 -9.53
CA SER A 202 -6.34 -17.55 -10.14
C SER A 202 -6.64 -16.47 -9.11
N SER A 203 -6.11 -15.28 -9.32
CA SER A 203 -6.39 -14.08 -8.52
C SER A 203 -7.81 -13.58 -8.75
N PHE A 204 -8.52 -13.21 -7.68
CA PHE A 204 -9.76 -12.43 -7.76
C PHE A 204 -9.52 -10.92 -7.75
N ALA A 205 -8.38 -10.51 -7.20
CA ALA A 205 -7.95 -9.14 -7.03
C ALA A 205 -6.59 -8.98 -7.71
N LYS A 206 -6.49 -8.05 -8.66
CA LYS A 206 -5.26 -7.77 -9.42
C LYS A 206 -4.94 -6.29 -9.41
N GLY A 207 -3.68 -5.95 -9.25
CA GLY A 207 -3.24 -4.56 -9.21
C GLY A 207 -1.90 -4.44 -8.49
N ASN A 208 -1.65 -3.32 -7.84
CA ASN A 208 -0.42 -3.09 -7.11
C ASN A 208 -0.65 -2.28 -5.84
N ILE A 209 0.26 -2.49 -4.90
CA ILE A 209 0.51 -1.66 -3.73
C ILE A 209 1.94 -1.19 -3.87
N ALA A 210 2.17 0.10 -4.10
CA ALA A 210 3.47 0.61 -4.51
C ALA A 210 4.07 -0.25 -5.65
N SER A 211 5.25 -0.86 -5.46
CA SER A 211 5.85 -1.77 -6.45
C SER A 211 5.39 -3.23 -6.35
N MET A 212 4.76 -3.61 -5.24
CA MET A 212 4.27 -4.95 -4.98
C MET A 212 3.06 -5.28 -5.88
N GLN A 213 3.16 -6.34 -6.70
CA GLN A 213 2.06 -6.78 -7.55
C GLN A 213 1.12 -7.76 -6.84
N LEU A 214 -0.16 -7.37 -6.75
CA LEU A 214 -1.23 -8.26 -6.31
C LEU A 214 -1.66 -9.17 -7.46
N GLY A 215 -1.58 -10.49 -7.22
CA GLY A 215 -2.03 -11.48 -8.18
C GLY A 215 -1.08 -11.72 -9.36
N GLY A 216 0.24 -11.49 -9.14
CA GLY A 216 1.34 -11.60 -10.11
C GLY A 216 1.61 -13.01 -10.69
N THR A 217 2.85 -13.28 -11.12
CA THR A 217 3.20 -14.45 -11.97
C THR A 217 3.34 -15.79 -11.23
N GLY A 218 3.20 -15.81 -9.91
CA GLY A 218 3.22 -17.03 -9.10
C GLY A 218 1.92 -17.83 -9.15
N ILE A 219 1.89 -19.00 -8.51
CA ILE A 219 0.62 -19.70 -8.28
C ILE A 219 -0.14 -18.92 -7.22
N ILE A 220 -1.33 -18.43 -7.59
CA ILE A 220 -2.25 -17.76 -6.69
C ILE A 220 -3.41 -18.70 -6.40
N VAL A 221 -3.72 -18.89 -5.14
CA VAL A 221 -4.91 -19.61 -4.69
C VAL A 221 -5.95 -18.61 -4.21
N SER A 222 -7.17 -18.75 -4.72
CA SER A 222 -8.31 -17.99 -4.24
C SER A 222 -9.46 -18.92 -3.86
N PHE A 223 -10.24 -18.56 -2.86
CA PHE A 223 -11.41 -19.32 -2.43
C PHE A 223 -12.40 -18.43 -1.70
N VAL A 224 -13.61 -18.94 -1.46
CA VAL A 224 -14.63 -18.24 -0.67
C VAL A 224 -14.94 -19.07 0.56
N ARG A 225 -15.07 -18.41 1.70
CA ARG A 225 -15.53 -19.04 2.95
C ARG A 225 -16.58 -18.20 3.64
N THR A 226 -17.49 -18.85 4.35
CA THR A 226 -18.31 -18.19 5.37
C THR A 226 -17.56 -18.21 6.70
N GLY A 227 -17.78 -17.20 7.53
CA GLY A 227 -17.13 -17.08 8.83
C GLY A 227 -17.87 -16.15 9.77
N LYS A 228 -17.23 -15.88 10.92
CA LYS A 228 -17.65 -14.86 11.86
C LYS A 228 -16.49 -13.90 12.12
N ASP A 229 -16.77 -12.62 12.03
CA ASP A 229 -15.88 -11.54 12.41
C ASP A 229 -16.41 -10.85 13.67
N GLU A 230 -15.52 -10.30 14.50
CA GLU A 230 -15.91 -9.63 15.73
C GLU A 230 -16.64 -8.31 15.47
N ARG A 231 -16.28 -7.60 14.40
CA ARG A 231 -16.88 -6.31 13.99
C ARG A 231 -18.09 -6.50 13.09
N ASP A 232 -18.00 -7.36 12.08
CA ASP A 232 -19.07 -7.51 11.07
C ASP A 232 -20.10 -8.61 11.38
N GLY A 233 -19.89 -9.44 12.39
CA GLY A 233 -20.77 -10.57 12.67
C GLY A 233 -20.60 -11.70 11.64
N GLU A 234 -21.68 -12.18 11.01
CA GLU A 234 -21.56 -13.21 9.98
C GLU A 234 -21.03 -12.63 8.66
N VAL A 235 -20.00 -13.24 8.08
CA VAL A 235 -19.31 -12.73 6.89
C VAL A 235 -19.12 -13.79 5.80
N VAL A 236 -18.91 -13.30 4.58
CA VAL A 236 -18.39 -14.04 3.44
C VAL A 236 -17.01 -13.45 3.09
N ASP A 237 -15.95 -14.21 3.31
CA ASP A 237 -14.59 -13.81 2.93
C ASP A 237 -14.28 -14.39 1.54
N VAL A 238 -13.93 -13.53 0.59
CA VAL A 238 -13.23 -13.92 -0.64
C VAL A 238 -11.75 -13.74 -0.40
N TYR A 239 -11.03 -14.84 -0.44
CA TYR A 239 -9.65 -14.94 -0.02
C TYR A 239 -8.74 -15.17 -1.23
N GLN A 240 -7.56 -14.58 -1.22
CA GLN A 240 -6.50 -14.80 -2.18
C GLN A 240 -5.14 -14.77 -1.47
N ALA A 241 -4.24 -15.66 -1.85
CA ALA A 241 -2.85 -15.65 -1.39
C ALA A 241 -1.92 -16.31 -2.41
N PRO A 242 -0.62 -15.94 -2.44
CA PRO A 242 0.37 -16.74 -3.13
C PRO A 242 0.44 -18.14 -2.50
N TYR A 243 0.69 -19.16 -3.31
CA TYR A 243 0.80 -20.53 -2.85
C TYR A 243 2.27 -20.96 -2.83
N ASP A 244 2.79 -21.23 -1.63
CA ASP A 244 4.10 -21.86 -1.48
C ASP A 244 3.97 -23.37 -1.70
N VAL A 245 4.38 -23.82 -2.88
CA VAL A 245 4.38 -25.24 -3.26
C VAL A 245 5.31 -26.07 -2.35
N SER A 246 6.41 -25.47 -1.89
CA SER A 246 7.41 -26.18 -1.08
C SER A 246 6.95 -26.40 0.36
N ALA A 247 6.28 -25.40 0.94
CA ALA A 247 5.69 -25.49 2.27
C ALA A 247 4.25 -26.03 2.25
N ASN A 248 3.65 -26.18 1.06
CA ASN A 248 2.28 -26.63 0.84
C ASN A 248 1.26 -25.83 1.68
N LYS A 249 1.38 -24.49 1.65
CA LYS A 249 0.51 -23.57 2.38
C LYS A 249 0.36 -22.23 1.65
N PRO A 250 -0.70 -21.45 1.92
CA PRO A 250 -0.77 -20.04 1.55
C PRO A 250 0.41 -19.26 2.16
N GLY A 251 0.99 -18.37 1.37
CA GLY A 251 2.01 -17.40 1.79
C GLY A 251 1.44 -16.00 1.99
N ASN A 252 2.34 -15.05 2.25
CA ASN A 252 2.05 -13.63 2.39
C ASN A 252 2.45 -12.87 1.11
N PRO A 253 1.84 -11.71 0.82
CA PRO A 253 0.69 -11.14 1.52
C PRO A 253 -0.62 -11.86 1.15
N VAL A 254 -1.61 -11.75 2.01
CA VAL A 254 -2.96 -12.24 1.81
C VAL A 254 -3.88 -11.09 1.41
N VAL A 255 -4.82 -11.39 0.54
CA VAL A 255 -5.82 -10.44 0.04
C VAL A 255 -7.21 -10.96 0.42
N ILE A 256 -7.98 -10.12 1.10
CA ILE A 256 -9.30 -10.49 1.64
C ILE A 256 -10.32 -9.42 1.26
N LEU A 257 -11.35 -9.81 0.51
CA LEU A 257 -12.59 -9.05 0.42
C LEU A 257 -13.60 -9.68 1.38
N ARG A 258 -13.82 -9.01 2.50
CA ARG A 258 -14.78 -9.43 3.53
C ARG A 258 -16.10 -8.73 3.31
N ILE A 259 -17.16 -9.48 3.04
CA ILE A 259 -18.50 -8.96 2.77
C ILE A 259 -19.40 -9.37 3.94
N LYS A 260 -20.17 -8.43 4.50
CA LYS A 260 -21.23 -8.78 5.46
C LYS A 260 -22.20 -9.76 4.80
N LYS A 261 -22.56 -10.84 5.49
CA LYS A 261 -23.27 -11.97 4.85
C LYS A 261 -24.66 -11.58 4.33
N ASP A 262 -25.34 -10.65 4.98
CA ASP A 262 -26.61 -10.07 4.54
C ASP A 262 -26.47 -9.13 3.33
N ALA A 263 -25.31 -8.50 3.17
CA ALA A 263 -24.95 -7.70 2.00
C ALA A 263 -24.45 -8.53 0.80
N ALA A 264 -24.10 -9.81 0.99
CA ALA A 264 -23.60 -10.71 -0.06
C ALA A 264 -24.73 -11.18 -1.02
N VAL A 265 -25.34 -10.23 -1.74
CA VAL A 265 -26.44 -10.43 -2.70
C VAL A 265 -26.04 -9.94 -4.09
N VAL A 266 -26.84 -10.21 -5.11
CA VAL A 266 -26.55 -9.71 -6.48
C VAL A 266 -26.78 -8.20 -6.52
N GLY A 267 -25.76 -7.44 -6.92
CA GLY A 267 -25.82 -5.98 -6.90
C GLY A 267 -24.46 -5.31 -7.03
N SER A 268 -24.50 -3.98 -6.95
CA SER A 268 -23.31 -3.14 -6.78
C SER A 268 -23.10 -2.87 -5.30
N HIS A 269 -21.85 -2.95 -4.86
CA HIS A 269 -21.45 -2.88 -3.47
C HIS A 269 -20.25 -1.95 -3.31
N THR A 270 -20.06 -1.49 -2.07
CA THR A 270 -18.90 -0.67 -1.70
C THR A 270 -18.00 -1.41 -0.72
N ALA A 271 -16.70 -1.25 -0.92
CA ALA A 271 -15.69 -1.61 0.06
C ALA A 271 -15.18 -0.32 0.68
N GLY A 272 -15.08 -0.28 2.01
CA GLY A 272 -14.60 0.89 2.73
C GLY A 272 -14.08 0.53 4.12
N VAL A 273 -13.60 1.53 4.84
CA VAL A 273 -13.01 1.38 6.19
C VAL A 273 -14.00 1.70 7.32
N ALA A 274 -15.12 2.36 6.99
CA ALA A 274 -16.15 2.76 7.93
C ALA A 274 -17.06 1.58 8.33
N ASP A 275 -17.64 1.63 9.53
CA ASP A 275 -18.48 0.55 10.10
C ASP A 275 -19.72 0.24 9.26
N GLU A 276 -20.27 1.24 8.59
CA GLU A 276 -21.45 1.15 7.73
C GLU A 276 -21.15 0.49 6.38
N SER A 277 -19.88 0.34 6.01
CA SER A 277 -19.48 -0.27 4.73
C SER A 277 -20.03 -1.70 4.62
N GLU A 278 -20.49 -2.07 3.42
CA GLU A 278 -21.04 -3.41 3.15
C GLU A 278 -19.94 -4.48 3.12
N ALA A 279 -18.73 -4.05 2.75
CA ALA A 279 -17.54 -4.88 2.69
C ALA A 279 -16.30 -4.11 3.11
N ARG A 280 -15.24 -4.86 3.40
CA ARG A 280 -13.89 -4.37 3.67
C ARG A 280 -12.92 -5.11 2.75
N PHE A 281 -12.07 -4.36 2.05
CA PHE A 281 -10.96 -4.93 1.29
C PHE A 281 -9.67 -4.73 2.06
N ILE A 282 -8.94 -5.82 2.30
CA ILE A 282 -7.76 -5.86 3.17
C ILE A 282 -6.63 -6.56 2.42
N VAL A 283 -5.44 -5.98 2.51
CA VAL A 283 -4.18 -6.64 2.17
C VAL A 283 -3.27 -6.62 3.40
N GLY A 284 -2.74 -7.76 3.79
CA GLY A 284 -1.94 -7.89 4.99
C GLY A 284 -1.14 -9.18 5.04
N ASP A 285 -0.33 -9.34 6.08
CA ASP A 285 0.41 -10.57 6.34
C ASP A 285 -0.28 -11.38 7.43
N MET A 286 -0.23 -12.70 7.30
CA MET A 286 -0.68 -13.63 8.32
C MET A 286 0.47 -14.19 9.16
N ASP A 287 0.17 -14.41 10.44
CA ASP A 287 0.99 -15.18 11.37
C ASP A 287 0.85 -16.71 11.16
N GLU A 288 1.57 -17.49 11.98
CA GLU A 288 1.52 -18.95 11.96
C GLU A 288 0.14 -19.53 12.35
N GLN A 289 -0.73 -18.72 12.94
CA GLN A 289 -2.08 -19.05 13.38
C GLN A 289 -3.15 -18.60 12.37
N TYR A 290 -2.75 -18.11 11.18
CA TYR A 290 -3.63 -17.59 10.13
C TYR A 290 -4.47 -16.38 10.57
N LYS A 291 -3.94 -15.57 11.49
CA LYS A 291 -4.47 -14.25 11.82
C LYS A 291 -3.65 -13.19 11.12
N ILE A 292 -4.30 -12.10 10.72
CA ILE A 292 -3.60 -10.96 10.15
C ILE A 292 -2.73 -10.35 11.25
N SER A 293 -1.41 -10.40 11.09
CA SER A 293 -0.43 -9.83 12.02
C SER A 293 -0.19 -8.36 11.74
N CYS A 294 -0.20 -7.96 10.47
CA CYS A 294 -0.06 -6.58 10.05
C CYS A 294 -0.82 -6.32 8.74
N TYR A 295 -1.08 -5.06 8.45
CA TYR A 295 -1.86 -4.60 7.31
C TYR A 295 -0.96 -3.80 6.38
N HIS A 296 -0.90 -4.23 5.12
CA HIS A 296 -0.31 -3.43 4.06
C HIS A 296 -1.28 -2.31 3.68
N ALA A 297 -2.50 -2.67 3.28
CA ALA A 297 -3.48 -1.70 2.78
C ALA A 297 -4.93 -2.02 3.14
N PHE A 298 -5.74 -0.96 3.16
CA PHE A 298 -7.19 -1.02 3.07
C PHE A 298 -7.67 -0.50 1.71
N GLY A 299 -8.65 -1.17 1.12
CA GLY A 299 -9.25 -0.72 -0.14
C GLY A 299 -10.54 0.06 0.08
N ILE A 300 -10.63 1.22 -0.56
CA ILE A 300 -11.84 2.01 -0.67
C ILE A 300 -12.27 2.03 -2.14
N GLY A 301 -13.50 1.63 -2.41
CA GLY A 301 -14.00 1.57 -3.79
C GLY A 301 -15.29 0.79 -3.94
N SER A 302 -15.49 0.25 -5.14
CA SER A 302 -16.72 -0.45 -5.50
C SER A 302 -16.45 -1.75 -6.24
N PHE A 303 -17.40 -2.68 -6.13
CA PHE A 303 -17.37 -3.95 -6.84
C PHE A 303 -18.80 -4.39 -7.16
N LYS A 304 -18.94 -5.38 -8.03
CA LYS A 304 -20.25 -5.95 -8.36
C LYS A 304 -20.27 -7.45 -8.12
N ILE A 305 -21.35 -7.91 -7.51
CA ILE A 305 -21.69 -9.32 -7.38
C ILE A 305 -22.68 -9.66 -8.48
N ASP A 306 -22.26 -10.42 -9.48
CA ASP A 306 -23.14 -10.87 -10.57
C ASP A 306 -23.95 -12.11 -10.20
N LYS A 307 -23.44 -12.90 -9.26
CA LYS A 307 -24.08 -14.13 -8.79
C LYS A 307 -23.77 -14.37 -7.33
N ALA A 308 -24.80 -14.63 -6.54
CA ALA A 308 -24.69 -14.99 -5.13
C ALA A 308 -25.65 -16.13 -4.78
N GLU A 309 -25.08 -17.26 -4.37
CA GLU A 309 -25.75 -18.36 -3.70
C GLU A 309 -24.90 -18.71 -2.47
N ILE A 310 -25.09 -17.99 -1.37
CA ILE A 310 -24.26 -18.10 -0.16
C ILE A 310 -24.67 -19.34 0.65
N LYS A 311 -24.16 -20.50 0.23
CA LYS A 311 -24.37 -21.80 0.86
C LYS A 311 -23.06 -22.56 0.93
N ASN A 312 -22.83 -23.30 2.00
CA ASN A 312 -21.62 -24.11 2.13
C ASN A 312 -21.62 -25.30 1.16
N GLY A 313 -20.45 -25.64 0.63
CA GLY A 313 -20.23 -26.75 -0.28
C GLY A 313 -20.43 -26.38 -1.76
N SER A 314 -20.70 -27.40 -2.57
CA SER A 314 -20.81 -27.29 -4.04
C SER A 314 -22.10 -26.61 -4.54
N GLU A 315 -23.07 -26.39 -3.63
CA GLU A 315 -24.24 -25.55 -3.89
C GLU A 315 -23.90 -24.05 -3.79
N GLY A 316 -22.78 -23.70 -3.16
CA GLY A 316 -22.32 -22.34 -3.02
C GLY A 316 -21.80 -21.76 -4.33
N ARG A 317 -22.18 -20.52 -4.64
CA ARG A 317 -21.67 -19.78 -5.81
C ARG A 317 -21.45 -18.31 -5.45
N LEU A 318 -20.34 -17.74 -5.90
CA LEU A 318 -20.11 -16.30 -5.86
C LEU A 318 -19.40 -15.87 -7.15
N LYS A 319 -19.90 -14.84 -7.82
CA LYS A 319 -19.24 -14.25 -8.98
C LYS A 319 -19.09 -12.75 -8.77
N LEU A 320 -17.85 -12.30 -8.82
CA LEU A 320 -17.45 -10.90 -8.80
C LEU A 320 -17.03 -10.48 -10.21
N SER A 321 -17.47 -9.32 -10.65
CA SER A 321 -16.91 -8.69 -11.84
C SER A 321 -16.96 -7.19 -11.72
N GLY A 322 -16.03 -6.51 -12.38
CA GLY A 322 -16.05 -5.06 -12.45
C GLY A 322 -15.85 -4.40 -11.08
N GLY A 323 -15.38 -3.16 -11.15
CA GLY A 323 -15.08 -2.37 -9.98
C GLY A 323 -13.60 -2.39 -9.63
N THR A 324 -13.24 -1.33 -8.94
CA THR A 324 -11.88 -0.99 -8.56
C THR A 324 -11.90 -0.53 -7.11
N ALA A 325 -10.79 -0.72 -6.41
CA ALA A 325 -10.53 -0.04 -5.17
C ALA A 325 -9.18 0.64 -5.23
N GLU A 326 -9.13 1.84 -4.67
CA GLU A 326 -7.90 2.53 -4.32
C GLU A 326 -7.40 1.98 -2.99
N LEU A 327 -6.10 1.79 -2.88
CA LEU A 327 -5.46 1.18 -1.73
C LEU A 327 -4.73 2.23 -0.92
N PHE A 328 -4.99 2.24 0.38
CA PHE A 328 -4.49 3.20 1.34
C PHE A 328 -3.74 2.48 2.45
N SER A 329 -2.54 2.98 2.79
CA SER A 329 -1.78 2.44 3.90
C SER A 329 -2.52 2.78 5.20
N PRO A 330 -2.51 1.92 6.23
CA PRO A 330 -3.02 2.29 7.55
C PRO A 330 -2.39 3.59 8.09
N GLN A 331 -1.19 3.95 7.64
CA GLN A 331 -0.49 5.19 8.01
C GLN A 331 -0.89 6.41 7.19
N ASN A 332 -1.69 6.25 6.13
CA ASN A 332 -2.28 7.37 5.39
C ASN A 332 -3.61 6.99 4.74
N ILE A 333 -4.71 7.27 5.43
CA ILE A 333 -6.08 7.18 4.91
C ILE A 333 -6.72 8.57 5.08
N PRO A 334 -6.73 9.41 4.02
CA PRO A 334 -7.26 10.78 4.09
C PRO A 334 -8.69 10.86 4.62
N GLU A 335 -9.53 9.89 4.28
CA GLU A 335 -10.92 9.79 4.76
C GLU A 335 -11.05 9.63 6.28
N LEU A 336 -9.97 9.22 6.95
CA LEU A 336 -9.89 9.08 8.41
C LEU A 336 -8.93 10.11 9.05
N GLY A 337 -8.50 11.13 8.31
CA GLY A 337 -7.63 12.20 8.83
C GLY A 337 -6.13 11.90 8.80
N GLY A 338 -5.68 10.89 8.05
CA GLY A 338 -4.26 10.53 7.91
C GLY A 338 -3.93 9.18 8.55
N ASP A 339 -3.03 9.13 9.52
CA ASP A 339 -2.65 7.88 10.19
C ASP A 339 -3.84 7.30 10.97
N ALA A 340 -4.34 6.15 10.51
CA ALA A 340 -5.54 5.51 11.00
C ALA A 340 -5.25 4.23 11.79
N ARG A 341 -3.99 3.92 12.12
CA ARG A 341 -3.60 2.67 12.83
C ARG A 341 -4.32 2.50 14.17
N GLU A 342 -4.36 3.56 14.97
CA GLU A 342 -5.02 3.54 16.28
C GLU A 342 -6.54 3.41 16.12
N THR A 343 -7.15 4.25 15.28
CA THR A 343 -8.59 4.24 14.99
C THR A 343 -9.07 2.89 14.47
N LEU A 344 -8.28 2.22 13.63
CA LEU A 344 -8.60 0.91 13.08
C LEU A 344 -8.20 -0.23 14.01
N GLY A 345 -7.39 0.03 15.05
CA GLY A 345 -6.85 -0.98 15.96
C GLY A 345 -5.93 -1.97 15.26
N VAL A 346 -5.07 -1.49 14.35
CA VAL A 346 -4.23 -2.33 13.49
C VAL A 346 -2.76 -1.93 13.50
N GLU A 347 -1.91 -2.90 13.19
CA GLU A 347 -0.48 -2.68 12.94
C GLU A 347 -0.24 -2.58 11.43
N ALA A 348 0.50 -1.57 10.99
CA ALA A 348 0.93 -1.46 9.59
C ALA A 348 2.11 -2.40 9.32
N CYS A 349 2.11 -3.11 8.21
CA CYS A 349 3.29 -3.87 7.78
C CYS A 349 4.38 -2.89 7.33
N SER A 350 5.65 -3.28 7.51
CA SER A 350 6.70 -2.73 6.65
C SER A 350 6.34 -3.13 5.22
N LEU A 351 6.50 -2.24 4.23
CA LEU A 351 6.08 -2.53 2.86
C LEU A 351 6.86 -3.67 2.19
N ILE A 352 7.81 -4.29 2.89
CA ILE A 352 8.82 -5.19 2.31
C ILE A 352 8.98 -6.45 3.14
N GLN A 353 8.85 -7.58 2.44
CA GLN A 353 9.33 -8.91 2.84
C GLN A 353 10.43 -9.37 1.89
#